data_AF-A0A497QGS1-F1
#
_entry.id   AF-A0A497QGS1-F1
#
_cell.length_a   1.000
_cell.length_b   1.000
_cell.length_c   1.000
_cell.angle_alpha   90.00
_cell.angle_beta   90.00
_cell.angle_gamma   90.00
#
_symmetry.space_group_name_H-M   'P 1'
#
loop_
_entity.id
_entity.type
_entity.pdbx_description
1 polymer ?
#
loop_
_entity_poly.entity_id
_entity_poly.type
_entity_poly.pdbx_seq_one_letter_code
_entity_poly.pdbx_strand_id
1 'polypeptide(L)'
;MGSGFQKLKLPFIWYDILHVVEVLTQFEWLKKDERLLEMVKIVLEKKDEEGKYKPESVWRAWKAWDFGQKREPSPWLTMQIYKIEKRIS
;
A
#
# COMPACT_ATOMS: atom_id res chain seq x y z
N MET A 1 -15.43 2.23 0.13
CA MET A 1 -14.55 2.82 -0.91
C MET A 1 -14.66 2.03 -2.20
N GLY A 2 -14.38 2.63 -3.37
CA GLY A 2 -14.45 1.93 -4.66
C GLY A 2 -13.36 0.85 -4.81
N SER A 3 -13.69 -0.28 -5.43
CA SER A 3 -12.79 -1.44 -5.56
C SER A 3 -11.51 -1.16 -6.36
N GLY A 4 -11.52 -0.15 -7.24
CA GLY A 4 -10.32 0.31 -7.96
C GLY A 4 -9.34 1.08 -7.08
N PHE A 5 -9.85 1.85 -6.12
CA PHE A 5 -9.06 2.67 -5.19
C PHE A 5 -8.30 1.79 -4.18
N GLN A 6 -8.92 0.70 -3.73
CA GLN A 6 -8.34 -0.20 -2.72
C GLN A 6 -7.21 -1.10 -3.25
N LYS A 7 -6.84 -1.03 -4.54
CA LYS A 7 -5.79 -1.87 -5.11
C LYS A 7 -4.41 -1.33 -4.79
N LEU A 8 -3.53 -2.18 -4.25
CA LEU A 8 -2.13 -1.83 -4.02
C LEU A 8 -1.38 -1.62 -5.34
N LYS A 9 -0.71 -0.47 -5.46
CA LYS A 9 0.10 -0.09 -6.64
C LYS A 9 1.37 0.61 -6.20
N LEU A 10 2.43 0.40 -6.95
CA LEU A 10 3.63 1.23 -6.92
C LEU A 10 4.00 1.70 -8.32
N PRO A 11 4.77 2.81 -8.43
CA PRO A 11 5.16 3.73 -7.36
C PRO A 11 4.01 4.68 -6.96
N PHE A 12 4.26 5.55 -5.98
CA PHE A 12 3.32 6.53 -5.42
C PHE A 12 2.99 7.69 -6.39
N ILE A 13 2.44 7.38 -7.56
CA ILE A 13 2.05 8.39 -8.55
C ILE A 13 0.54 8.40 -8.80
N TRP A 14 -0.16 7.33 -8.41
CA TRP A 14 -1.59 7.15 -8.63
C TRP A 14 -2.38 7.61 -7.41
N TYR A 15 -3.65 7.97 -7.62
CA TYR A 15 -4.58 8.19 -6.52
C TYR A 15 -5.25 6.87 -6.13
N ASP A 16 -4.57 6.12 -5.26
CA ASP A 16 -5.06 4.88 -4.67
C ASP A 16 -4.79 4.84 -3.17
N ILE A 17 -5.34 3.83 -2.50
CA ILE A 17 -5.29 3.71 -1.05
C ILE A 17 -3.87 3.70 -0.51
N LEU A 18 -2.92 3.06 -1.22
CA LEU A 18 -1.55 2.92 -0.73
C LEU A 18 -0.84 4.29 -0.74
N HIS A 19 -1.04 5.07 -1.81
CA HIS A 19 -0.47 6.42 -1.86
C HIS A 19 -1.11 7.35 -0.83
N VAL A 20 -2.43 7.29 -0.64
CA VAL A 20 -3.12 8.09 0.38
C VAL A 20 -2.57 7.81 1.77
N VAL A 21 -2.46 6.53 2.17
CA VAL A 21 -1.90 6.21 3.49
C VAL A 21 -0.43 6.58 3.60
N GLU A 22 0.38 6.44 2.54
CA GLU A 22 1.80 6.85 2.59
C GLU A 22 1.96 8.33 2.90
N VAL A 23 1.12 9.18 2.32
CA VAL A 23 1.18 10.62 2.57
C VAL A 23 0.61 10.96 3.95
N LEU A 24 -0.59 10.47 4.26
CA LEU A 24 -1.29 10.88 5.48
C LEU A 24 -0.61 10.37 6.76
N THR A 25 0.04 9.20 6.72
CA THR A 25 0.77 8.66 7.89
C THR A 25 2.01 9.48 8.29
N GLN A 26 2.45 10.44 7.46
CA GLN A 26 3.57 11.32 7.80
C GLN A 26 3.17 12.48 8.71
N PHE A 27 1.87 12.73 8.90
CA PHE A 27 1.37 13.83 9.72
C PHE A 27 0.91 13.34 11.09
N GLU A 28 1.57 13.81 12.15
CA GLU A 28 1.33 13.37 13.52
C GLU A 28 -0.14 13.55 13.96
N TRP A 29 -0.77 14.66 13.55
CA TRP A 29 -2.15 14.99 13.91
C TRP A 29 -3.20 14.09 13.26
N LEU A 30 -2.84 13.32 12.22
CA LEU A 30 -3.75 12.40 11.54
C LEU A 30 -3.67 10.96 12.05
N LYS A 31 -2.68 10.61 12.88
CA LYS A 31 -2.48 9.21 13.31
C LYS A 31 -3.65 8.61 14.09
N LYS A 32 -4.53 9.45 14.64
CA LYS A 32 -5.74 9.04 15.37
C LYS A 32 -7.02 9.21 14.54
N ASP A 33 -6.92 9.66 13.30
CA ASP A 33 -8.09 9.83 12.44
C ASP A 33 -8.65 8.46 12.04
N GLU A 34 -9.91 8.20 12.40
CA GLU A 34 -10.56 6.91 12.19
C GLU A 34 -10.58 6.49 10.71
N ARG A 35 -10.68 7.45 9.78
CA ARG A 35 -10.71 7.18 8.34
C ARG A 35 -9.33 6.76 7.84
N LEU A 36 -8.26 7.35 8.38
CA LEU A 36 -6.90 6.92 8.08
C LEU A 36 -6.65 5.51 8.61
N LEU A 37 -7.05 5.24 9.86
CA LEU A 37 -6.88 3.92 10.48
C LEU A 37 -7.67 2.84 9.73
N GLU A 38 -8.88 3.14 9.24
CA GLU A 38 -9.65 2.24 8.38
C GLU A 38 -8.89 1.91 7.07
N MET A 39 -8.32 2.92 6.41
CA MET A 39 -7.54 2.70 5.19
C MET A 39 -6.26 1.89 5.44
N VAL A 40 -5.54 2.18 6.52
CA VAL A 40 -4.35 1.41 6.92
C VAL A 40 -4.73 -0.04 7.20
N LYS A 41 -5.83 -0.28 7.93
CA LYS A 41 -6.33 -1.63 8.19
C LYS A 41 -6.59 -2.41 6.89
N ILE A 42 -7.28 -1.80 5.91
CA ILE A 42 -7.53 -2.43 4.60
C ILE A 42 -6.22 -2.78 3.87
N VAL A 43 -5.19 -1.94 3.97
CA VAL A 43 -3.87 -2.25 3.40
C VAL A 43 -3.23 -3.41 4.14
N LEU A 44 -3.27 -3.43 5.48
CA LEU A 44 -2.65 -4.47 6.29
C LEU A 44 -3.32 -5.84 6.14
N GLU A 45 -4.64 -5.89 5.92
CA GLU A 45 -5.40 -7.12 5.68
C GLU A 45 -5.03 -7.82 4.35
N LYS A 46 -4.29 -7.16 3.46
CA LYS A 46 -3.82 -7.74 2.19
C LYS A 46 -2.49 -8.51 2.32
N LYS A 47 -1.96 -8.60 3.54
CA LYS A 47 -0.76 -9.35 3.89
C LYS A 47 -1.00 -10.84 3.64
N ASP A 48 -0.06 -11.53 3.02
CA ASP A 48 -0.10 -12.99 2.90
C ASP A 48 0.38 -13.70 4.18
N GLU A 49 0.36 -15.03 4.17
CA GLU A 49 0.75 -15.87 5.32
C GLU A 49 2.23 -15.68 5.73
N GLU A 50 3.08 -15.22 4.82
CA GLU A 50 4.50 -14.95 5.08
C GLU A 50 4.76 -13.47 5.46
N GLY A 51 3.72 -12.65 5.56
CA GLY A 51 3.86 -11.24 5.89
C GLY A 51 4.14 -10.32 4.70
N LYS A 52 4.04 -10.82 3.45
CA LYS A 52 4.43 -10.09 2.24
C LYS A 52 3.20 -9.56 1.50
N TYR A 53 3.45 -8.66 0.54
CA TYR A 53 2.41 -7.99 -0.22
C TYR A 53 2.62 -8.11 -1.72
N LYS A 54 1.52 -8.34 -2.43
CA LYS A 54 1.48 -8.50 -3.88
C LYS A 54 0.82 -7.29 -4.55
N PRO A 55 1.38 -6.75 -5.64
CA PRO A 55 0.71 -5.70 -6.40
C PRO A 55 -0.61 -6.19 -7.00
N GLU A 56 -1.66 -5.37 -6.90
CA GLU A 56 -3.01 -5.73 -7.39
C GLU A 56 -3.34 -5.03 -8.71
N SER A 57 -2.61 -3.96 -9.03
CA SER A 57 -2.70 -3.23 -10.29
C SER A 57 -1.32 -2.68 -10.66
N VAL A 58 -0.95 -2.85 -11.92
CA VAL A 58 0.41 -2.60 -12.40
C VAL A 58 0.33 -1.88 -13.74
N TRP A 59 1.30 -1.01 -13.99
CA TRP A 59 1.46 -0.36 -15.30
C TRP A 59 2.51 -1.12 -16.11
N ARG A 60 2.14 -1.53 -17.33
CA ARG A 60 2.98 -2.42 -18.17
C ARG A 60 4.34 -1.82 -18.51
N ALA A 61 4.47 -0.50 -18.51
CA ALA A 61 5.74 0.18 -18.72
C ALA A 61 6.81 -0.21 -17.67
N TRP A 62 6.40 -0.65 -16.49
CA TRP A 62 7.30 -1.07 -15.41
C TRP A 62 7.39 -2.59 -15.22
N LYS A 63 7.05 -3.40 -16.23
CA LYS A 63 7.07 -4.87 -16.12
C LYS A 63 8.40 -5.49 -15.63
N ALA A 64 9.51 -4.78 -15.77
CA ALA A 64 10.85 -5.22 -15.38
C ALA A 64 11.18 -4.93 -13.90
N TRP A 65 10.32 -4.21 -13.19
CA TRP A 65 10.45 -3.94 -11.77
C TRP A 65 9.71 -4.99 -10.95
N ASP A 66 10.10 -5.19 -9.69
CA ASP A 66 9.50 -6.20 -8.79
C ASP A 66 8.00 -6.00 -8.57
N PHE A 67 7.54 -4.74 -8.52
CA PHE A 67 6.12 -4.37 -8.43
C PHE A 67 5.40 -4.34 -9.79
N GLY A 68 6.10 -4.58 -10.89
CA GLY A 68 5.57 -4.56 -12.26
C GLY A 68 4.71 -5.77 -12.65
N GLN A 69 4.40 -6.64 -11.69
CA GLN A 69 3.74 -7.93 -11.87
C GLN A 69 2.74 -8.21 -10.73
N LYS A 70 1.86 -9.21 -10.90
CA LYS A 70 0.80 -9.57 -9.92
C LYS A 70 0.82 -11.06 -9.49
N ARG A 71 1.90 -11.76 -9.81
CA ARG A 71 2.12 -13.19 -9.60
C ARG A 71 2.75 -13.48 -8.24
N GLU A 72 3.80 -12.74 -7.88
CA GLU A 72 4.59 -12.93 -6.66
C GLU A 72 4.58 -11.66 -5.77
N PRO A 73 4.84 -11.78 -4.46
CA PRO A 73 5.01 -10.61 -3.62
C PRO A 73 6.17 -9.71 -4.07
N SER A 74 6.01 -8.39 -3.91
CA SER A 74 7.04 -7.40 -4.22
C SER A 74 7.78 -7.03 -2.93
N PRO A 75 9.11 -7.23 -2.87
CA PRO A 75 9.92 -6.77 -1.74
C PRO A 75 9.80 -5.27 -1.49
N TRP A 76 9.75 -4.45 -2.55
CA TRP A 76 9.64 -3.00 -2.39
C TRP A 76 8.27 -2.58 -1.85
N LEU A 77 7.18 -3.15 -2.38
CA LEU A 77 5.83 -2.92 -1.87
C LEU A 77 5.73 -3.29 -0.39
N THR A 78 6.25 -4.46 -0.05
CA THR A 78 6.28 -4.96 1.32
C THR A 78 7.02 -4.00 2.25
N MET A 79 8.21 -3.54 1.86
CA MET A 79 8.98 -2.56 2.63
C MET A 79 8.22 -1.24 2.81
N GLN A 80 7.54 -0.72 1.79
CA GLN A 80 6.77 0.52 1.92
C GLN A 80 5.61 0.38 2.91
N ILE A 81 4.88 -0.74 2.88
CA ILE A 81 3.76 -0.97 3.79
C ILE A 81 4.26 -1.10 5.24
N TYR A 82 5.39 -1.76 5.47
CA TYR A 82 5.99 -1.80 6.82
C TYR A 82 6.43 -0.42 7.33
N LYS A 83 6.90 0.47 6.45
CA LYS A 83 7.18 1.86 6.83
C LYS A 83 5.91 2.59 7.26
N ILE A 84 4.81 2.40 6.55
CA ILE A 84 3.50 2.96 6.90
C ILE A 84 3.03 2.43 8.26
N GLU A 85 3.07 1.10 8.46
CA GLU A 85 2.69 0.43 9.71
C GLU A 85 3.48 0.98 10.90
N LYS A 86 4.80 1.16 10.73
CA LYS A 86 5.70 1.72 11.76
C LYS A 86 5.39 3.18 12.12
N ARG A 87 4.78 3.97 11.24
CA ARG A 87 4.41 5.37 11.56
C ARG A 87 3.13 5.45 12.41
N ILE A 88 2.28 4.43 12.34
CA ILE A 88 1.00 4.38 13.05
C ILE A 88 1.12 3.66 14.41
N SER A 89 2.03 2.69 14.50
CA SER A 89 2.40 2.01 15.76
C SER A 89 3.21 2.94 16.68
#